data_AF-A0A5K1G0Q7-F1
#
_entry.id   AF-A0A5K1G0Q7-F1
#
_cell.length_a   1.000
_cell.length_b   1.000
_cell.length_c   1.000
_cell.angle_alpha   90.00
_cell.angle_beta   90.00
_cell.angle_gamma   90.00
#
_symmetry.space_group_name_H-M   'P 1'
#
loop_
_entity.id
_entity.type
_entity.pdbx_description
1 polymer ?
#
loop_
_entity_poly.entity_id
_entity_poly.type
_entity_poly.pdbx_seq_one_letter_code
_entity_poly.pdbx_strand_id
1 'polypeptide(L)' 'FPFLLVDRVIEYNPGVSAVAIKNVTINDNFFPGHFPERPIMPGVLMIE' A
#
# COMPACT_ATOMS: atom_id res chain seq x y z
N PHE A 1 -8.46 5.01 7.62
CA PHE A 1 -7.33 5.66 6.93
C PHE A 1 -6.59 6.50 7.97
N PRO A 2 -5.25 6.48 8.07
CA PRO A 2 -4.29 6.30 6.98
C PRO A 2 -3.67 4.90 6.81
N PHE A 3 -4.07 3.91 7.62
CA PHE A 3 -3.48 2.56 7.60
C PHE A 3 -4.36 1.48 6.93
N LEU A 4 -5.26 1.87 6.01
CA LEU A 4 -5.93 0.89 5.14
C LEU A 4 -5.13 0.79 3.83
N LEU A 5 -4.29 -0.24 3.75
CA LEU A 5 -3.27 -0.37 2.71
C LEU A 5 -3.56 -1.51 1.71
N VAL A 6 -4.77 -2.08 1.76
CA VAL A 6 -5.27 -3.04 0.78
C VAL A 6 -6.59 -2.53 0.21
N ASP A 7 -6.69 -2.38 -1.11
CA ASP A 7 -7.91 -1.92 -1.76
C ASP A 7 -8.80 -3.09 -2.20
N ARG A 8 -8.19 -4.22 -2.60
CA ARG A 8 -8.92 -5.40 -3.09
C ARG A 8 -8.13 -6.69 -2.88
N VAL A 9 -8.80 -7.73 -2.41
CA VAL A 9 -8.30 -9.11 -2.45
C VAL A 9 -8.74 -9.74 -3.77
N ILE A 10 -7.82 -10.37 -4.49
CA ILE A 10 -8.07 -11.03 -5.78
C ILE A 10 -8.00 -12.56 -5.70
N GLU A 11 -7.33 -13.10 -4.69
CA GLU A 11 -7.28 -14.53 -4.39
C GLU A 11 -7.20 -14.74 -2.87
N TYR A 12 -7.87 -15.77 -2.36
CA TYR A 12 -7.83 -16.14 -0.95
C TYR A 12 -7.93 -17.64 -0.76
N ASN A 13 -6.90 -18.23 -0.14
CA ASN A 13 -6.86 -19.62 0.29
C ASN A 13 -6.78 -19.67 1.83
N PRO A 14 -7.89 -20.02 2.53
CA PRO A 14 -7.97 -19.94 3.98
C PRO A 14 -6.83 -20.68 4.70
N GLY A 15 -6.11 -19.96 5.56
CA GLY A 15 -5.01 -20.51 6.36
C GLY A 15 -3.71 -20.79 5.59
N VAL A 16 -3.65 -20.46 4.29
CA VAL A 16 -2.49 -20.73 3.43
C VAL A 16 -1.96 -19.45 2.79
N SER A 17 -2.78 -18.70 2.06
CA SER A 17 -2.33 -17.52 1.30
C SER A 17 -3.47 -16.55 0.96
N ALA A 18 -3.08 -15.32 0.63
CA ALA A 18 -3.96 -14.32 0.02
C ALA A 18 -3.15 -13.51 -1.01
N VAL A 19 -3.79 -13.06 -2.08
CA VAL A 19 -3.22 -12.13 -3.05
C VAL A 19 -4.11 -10.89 -3.10
N ALA A 20 -3.51 -9.71 -2.96
CA ALA A 20 -4.22 -8.46 -2.86
C ALA A 20 -3.55 -7.34 -3.68
N ILE A 21 -4.30 -6.26 -3.88
CA ILE A 21 -3.88 -5.09 -4.63
C ILE A 21 -4.01 -3.85 -3.75
N LYS A 22 -2.97 -3.02 -3.79
CA LYS A 22 -2.97 -1.62 -3.37
C LYS A 22 -2.68 -0.77 -4.59
N ASN A 23 -3.61 0.09 -4.96
CA ASN A 23 -3.36 1.11 -5.97
C ASN A 23 -2.54 2.22 -5.33
N VAL A 24 -1.54 2.69 -6.07
CA VAL A 24 -0.63 3.76 -5.64
C VAL A 24 -0.94 5.00 -6.45
N THR A 25 -1.14 6.13 -5.78
CA THR A 25 -1.45 7.40 -6.42
C THR A 25 -0.68 8.54 -5.76
N ILE A 26 -0.28 9.56 -6.53
CA ILE A 26 0.45 10.72 -5.98
C ILE A 26 -0.33 11.46 -4.87
N ASN A 27 -1.63 11.23 -4.79
CA ASN A 27 -2.51 11.77 -3.74
C ASN A 27 -2.41 11.03 -2.40
N ASP A 28 -1.66 9.92 -2.30
CA ASP A 28 -1.46 9.23 -1.03
C ASP A 28 -0.70 10.14 -0.04
N ASN A 29 -1.18 10.17 1.20
CA ASN A 29 -0.83 11.18 2.21
C ASN A 29 0.65 11.17 2.65
N PHE A 30 1.40 10.10 2.40
CA PHE A 30 2.81 9.99 2.76
C PHE A 30 3.75 10.51 1.68
N PHE A 31 3.31 10.67 0.43
CA PHE A 31 4.18 11.13 -0.66
C PHE A 31 4.73 12.56 -0.51
N PRO A 32 4.01 13.54 0.08
CA PRO A 32 4.58 14.86 0.36
C PRO A 32 5.86 14.81 1.21
N GLY A 33 6.01 13.80 2.08
CA GLY A 33 7.15 13.62 2.97
C GLY A 33 8.12 12.51 2.59
N HIS A 34 7.78 11.64 1.64
CA HIS A 34 8.58 10.44 1.33
C HIS A 34 8.76 10.26 -0.18
N PHE A 35 9.67 10.99 -0.82
CA PHE A 35 10.45 12.13 -0.32
C PHE A 35 10.05 13.39 -1.07
N PRO A 36 10.28 14.60 -0.52
CA PRO A 36 10.07 15.84 -1.27
C PRO A 36 10.74 15.77 -2.65
N GLU A 37 10.01 16.16 -3.70
CA GLU A 37 10.44 16.12 -5.11
C GLU A 37 10.73 14.71 -5.69
N ARG A 38 10.66 13.65 -4.87
CA ARG A 38 10.89 12.27 -5.28
C ARG A 38 9.93 11.34 -4.52
N PRO A 39 8.66 11.24 -4.94
CA PRO A 39 7.68 10.37 -4.29
C PRO A 39 8.10 8.90 -4.43
N ILE A 40 8.27 8.20 -3.31
CA ILE A 40 8.65 6.79 -3.22
C ILE A 40 7.68 6.12 -2.25
N MET A 41 7.15 4.94 -2.60
CA MET A 41 6.28 4.20 -1.67
C MET A 41 7.11 3.79 -0.44
N PRO A 42 6.71 4.14 0.80
CA PRO A 42 7.45 3.71 1.99
C PRO A 42 7.46 2.19 2.09
N GLY A 43 8.66 1.60 2.14
CA GLY A 43 8.81 0.14 2.18
C GLY A 43 8.12 -0.52 3.37
N VAL A 44 8.13 0.16 4.51
CA VAL A 44 7.43 -0.29 5.73
C VAL A 44 5.92 -0.40 5.54
N LEU A 45 5.32 0.45 4.71
CA LEU A 45 3.88 0.40 4.40
C LEU A 45 3.53 -0.67 3.35
N MET A 46 4.51 -1.25 2.66
CA MET A 46 4.27 -2.42 1.82
C MET A 46 4.27 -3.73 2.62
N ILE A 47 4.84 -3.70 3.83
CA ILE A 47 4.95 -4.86 4.73
C ILE A 47 3.77 -4.88 5.72
N GLU A 48 3.25 -3.72 6.09
CA GLU A 48 2.04 -3.53 6.91
C GLU A 48 0.77 -4.09 6.23
#